data_AF-A0A162PPE8-F1
#
_entry.id   AF-A0A162PPE8-F1
#
_cell.length_a   1.000
_cell.length_b   1.000
_cell.length_c   1.000
_cell.angle_alpha   90.00
_cell.angle_beta   90.00
_cell.angle_gamma   90.00
#
_symmetry.space_group_name_H-M   'P 1'
#
loop_
_entity.id
_entity.type
_entity.pdbx_description
1 polymer ?
#
loop_
_entity_poly.entity_id
_entity_poly.type
_entity_poly.pdbx_seq_one_letter_code
_entity_poly.pdbx_strand_id
1 'polypeptide(L)'
;MAAVARLYIASPDPNKWTYTGLWGAATFCKDQKRNNSYFIRLIDVENNTGVRWEQELYEDFDYVKDRPFFHTFETDDCLAGLEFVDEDEAETFYKKLVNRNTVKLKDDTHSKAALFGKTQKKTKVDKNQIGMPADFRHVGHIGYTPGKGFRVQNNDPEKSAIFDQLKELGITPEEIAQNEDFIQGFLQQHDSTASSSTPPPPP
;
A
#
# COMPACT_ATOMS: atom_id res chain seq x y z
N MET A 1 0.85 5.05 6.67
CA MET A 1 0.14 6.34 6.55
C MET A 1 0.82 7.29 7.51
N ALA A 2 0.99 8.55 7.13
CA ALA A 2 1.58 9.58 7.98
C ALA A 2 0.73 10.85 7.85
N ALA A 3 0.59 11.59 8.94
CA ALA A 3 -0.08 12.90 9.00
C ALA A 3 0.57 13.74 10.11
N VAL A 4 0.61 15.06 9.97
CA VAL A 4 1.21 15.92 11.01
C VAL A 4 0.22 16.09 12.17
N ALA A 5 0.67 15.83 13.39
CA ALA A 5 -0.17 15.94 14.59
C ALA A 5 0.59 16.36 15.86
N ARG A 6 -0.18 16.85 16.83
CA ARG A 6 0.25 17.10 18.22
C ARG A 6 -0.37 16.08 19.16
N LEU A 7 0.38 15.65 20.17
CA LEU A 7 -0.10 14.71 21.18
C LEU A 7 -0.56 15.42 22.46
N TYR A 8 -1.78 15.12 22.87
CA TYR A 8 -2.41 15.53 24.11
C TYR A 8 -2.68 14.31 25.00
N ILE A 9 -2.67 14.52 26.31
CA ILE A 9 -3.08 13.51 27.30
C ILE A 9 -4.02 14.12 28.33
N ALA A 10 -4.91 13.31 28.90
CA ALA A 10 -5.81 13.70 29.99
C ALA A 10 -5.26 13.19 31.34
N SER A 11 -4.12 13.74 31.76
CA SER A 11 -3.44 13.39 33.01
C SER A 11 -2.70 14.61 33.57
N PRO A 12 -2.64 14.82 34.90
CA PRO A 12 -3.23 13.99 35.97
C PRO A 12 -4.74 14.17 36.15
N ASP A 13 -5.35 15.19 35.55
CA ASP A 13 -6.81 15.41 35.58
C ASP A 13 -7.46 14.80 34.33
N PRO A 14 -8.32 13.78 34.47
CA PRO A 14 -8.97 13.12 33.34
C PRO A 14 -9.99 14.03 32.62
N ASN A 15 -10.39 15.16 33.22
CA ASN A 15 -11.31 16.11 32.60
C ASN A 15 -10.60 17.22 31.83
N LYS A 16 -9.26 17.19 31.75
CA LYS A 16 -8.47 18.26 31.14
C LYS A 16 -7.41 17.71 30.19
N TRP A 17 -7.55 18.05 28.92
CA TRP A 17 -6.51 17.82 27.92
C TRP A 17 -5.30 18.72 28.17
N THR A 18 -4.13 18.11 28.24
CA THR A 18 -2.84 18.79 28.39
C THR A 18 -1.94 18.43 27.21
N TYR A 19 -1.39 19.45 26.56
CA TYR A 19 -0.42 19.24 25.50
C TYR A 19 0.87 18.65 26.07
N THR A 20 1.35 17.55 25.50
CA THR A 20 2.57 16.86 25.98
C THR A 20 3.86 17.58 25.61
N GLY A 21 3.81 18.58 24.72
CA GLY A 21 5.00 19.15 24.08
C GLY A 21 5.50 18.35 22.87
N LEU A 22 4.90 17.18 22.60
CA LEU A 22 5.29 16.32 21.49
C LEU A 22 4.41 16.57 20.27
N TRP A 23 5.07 16.81 19.13
CA TRP A 23 4.44 16.95 17.84
C TRP A 23 5.33 16.35 16.76
N GLY A 24 4.75 16.07 15.59
CA GLY A 24 5.49 15.59 14.43
C GLY A 24 4.61 14.78 13.49
N ALA A 25 5.21 13.86 12.76
CA ALA A 25 4.48 12.96 11.88
C ALA A 25 3.91 11.79 12.69
N ALA A 26 2.60 11.78 12.91
CA ALA A 26 1.87 10.63 13.41
C ALA A 26 1.72 9.59 12.30
N THR A 27 2.12 8.36 12.58
CA THR A 27 2.11 7.27 11.62
C THR A 27 1.34 6.08 12.16
N PHE A 28 0.60 5.42 11.27
CA PHE A 28 0.03 4.10 11.52
C PHE A 28 0.83 3.08 10.72
N CYS A 29 1.46 2.14 11.41
CA CYS A 29 2.36 1.14 10.84
C CYS A 29 2.14 -0.25 11.43
N LYS A 30 2.50 -1.27 10.65
CA LYS A 30 2.52 -2.67 11.07
C LYS A 30 3.97 -3.09 11.30
N ASP A 31 4.27 -3.66 12.45
CA ASP A 31 5.59 -4.15 12.80
C ASP A 31 5.62 -5.67 12.74
N GLN A 32 6.17 -6.22 11.64
CA GLN A 32 6.24 -7.66 11.42
C GLN A 32 7.14 -8.38 12.44
N LYS A 33 8.12 -7.67 13.02
CA LYS A 33 9.07 -8.26 13.97
C LYS A 33 8.46 -8.33 15.38
N ARG A 34 7.58 -7.39 15.72
CA ARG A 34 6.82 -7.39 16.98
C ARG A 34 5.48 -8.11 16.79
N ASN A 35 5.54 -9.42 16.49
CA ASN A 35 4.35 -10.27 16.37
C ASN A 35 3.28 -9.76 15.37
N ASN A 36 3.71 -9.07 14.32
CA ASN A 36 2.79 -8.48 13.32
C ASN A 36 1.81 -7.44 13.92
N SER A 37 2.17 -6.84 15.06
CA SER A 37 1.37 -5.84 15.78
C SER A 37 1.29 -4.51 15.03
N TYR A 38 0.24 -3.74 15.32
CA TYR A 38 0.05 -2.41 14.78
C TYR A 38 0.43 -1.35 15.81
N PHE A 39 0.98 -0.24 15.34
CA PHE A 39 1.42 0.85 16.19
C PHE A 39 0.95 2.19 15.62
N ILE A 40 0.59 3.11 16.53
CA ILE A 40 0.65 4.54 16.25
C ILE A 40 2.02 5.03 16.74
N ARG A 41 2.76 5.75 15.90
CA ARG A 41 4.05 6.35 16.27
C ARG A 41 4.06 7.83 15.93
N LEU A 42 4.55 8.65 16.85
CA LEU A 42 4.81 10.07 16.61
C LEU A 42 6.30 10.28 16.40
N ILE A 43 6.66 10.74 15.19
CA ILE A 43 8.05 10.91 14.74
C ILE A 43 8.38 12.39 14.73
N ASP A 44 9.50 12.77 15.35
CA ASP A 44 10.02 14.14 15.30
C ASP A 44 10.53 14.46 13.90
N VAL A 45 9.87 15.41 13.24
CA VAL A 45 10.22 15.89 11.90
C VAL A 45 11.11 17.12 11.91
N GLU A 46 11.25 17.80 13.05
CA GLU A 46 12.05 19.03 13.17
C GLU A 46 13.52 18.71 13.42
N ASN A 47 13.78 17.84 14.40
CA ASN A 47 15.15 17.50 14.82
C ASN A 47 15.60 16.13 14.30
N ASN A 48 14.74 15.44 13.54
CA ASN A 48 14.98 14.12 12.96
C ASN A 48 15.47 13.08 13.98
N THR A 49 15.01 13.18 15.23
CA THR A 49 15.41 12.30 16.34
C THR A 49 14.70 10.95 16.32
N GLY A 50 13.88 10.69 15.30
CA GLY A 50 13.10 9.46 15.18
C GLY A 50 11.82 9.47 16.02
N VAL A 51 11.44 8.30 16.53
CA VAL A 51 10.18 8.08 17.26
C VAL A 51 10.27 8.70 18.66
N ARG A 52 9.41 9.66 18.95
CA ARG A 52 9.30 10.31 20.27
C ARG A 52 8.26 9.65 21.18
N TRP A 53 7.26 9.02 20.58
CA TRP A 53 6.16 8.36 21.29
C TRP A 53 5.57 7.25 20.43
N GLU A 54 5.17 6.14 21.05
CA GLU A 54 4.48 5.05 20.38
C GLU A 54 3.40 4.41 21.26
N GLN A 55 2.33 3.91 20.63
CA GLN A 55 1.28 3.13 21.26
C GLN A 55 1.02 1.88 20.43
N GLU A 56 1.07 0.71 21.08
CA GLU A 56 0.66 -0.55 20.48
C GLU A 56 -0.87 -0.64 20.45
N LEU A 57 -1.42 -1.17 19.35
CA LEU A 57 -2.86 -1.34 19.17
C LEU A 57 -3.25 -2.78 19.49
N TYR A 58 -3.95 -2.96 20.60
CA TYR A 58 -4.53 -4.24 20.99
C TYR A 58 -5.73 -4.63 20.09
N GLU A 59 -6.20 -5.86 20.27
CA GLU A 59 -7.43 -6.33 19.63
C GLU A 59 -8.60 -5.46 20.08
N ASP A 60 -9.50 -5.08 19.16
CA ASP A 60 -10.61 -4.18 19.46
C ASP A 60 -10.24 -2.80 20.05
N PHE A 61 -8.98 -2.36 19.88
CA PHE A 61 -8.53 -0.99 20.15
C PHE A 61 -9.55 0.05 19.65
N ASP A 62 -10.08 0.82 20.60
CA ASP A 62 -11.07 1.86 20.37
C ASP A 62 -10.38 3.18 20.01
N TYR A 63 -10.82 3.75 18.90
CA TYR A 63 -10.26 4.98 18.37
C TYR A 63 -11.41 5.85 17.91
N VAL A 64 -11.59 6.96 18.60
CA VAL A 64 -12.76 7.82 18.49
C VAL A 64 -12.38 9.10 17.76
N LYS A 65 -13.21 9.48 16.78
CA LYS A 65 -13.10 10.76 16.08
C LYS A 65 -14.04 11.77 16.76
N ASP A 66 -13.57 12.39 17.84
CA ASP A 66 -14.35 13.42 18.55
C ASP A 66 -14.58 14.68 17.71
N ARG A 67 -13.58 15.05 16.89
CA ARG A 67 -13.62 16.15 15.91
C ARG A 67 -12.90 15.74 14.63
N PRO A 68 -13.17 16.39 13.48
CA PRO A 68 -12.44 16.14 12.23
C PRO A 68 -10.91 16.20 12.36
N PHE A 69 -10.40 17.06 13.24
CA PHE A 69 -8.97 17.25 13.50
C PHE A 69 -8.51 16.65 14.83
N PHE A 70 -9.40 16.17 15.71
CA PHE A 70 -9.03 15.69 17.05
C PHE A 70 -9.60 14.31 17.31
N HIS A 71 -8.71 13.33 17.38
CA HIS A 71 -9.04 11.93 17.62
C HIS A 71 -8.51 11.48 18.97
N THR A 72 -9.26 10.63 19.65
CA THR A 72 -8.96 10.18 21.01
C THR A 72 -8.93 8.66 21.08
N PHE A 73 -8.16 8.14 22.03
CA PHE A 73 -8.02 6.72 22.29
C PHE A 73 -7.46 6.51 23.69
N GLU A 74 -7.62 5.30 24.22
CA GLU A 74 -7.05 4.90 25.50
C GLU A 74 -5.60 4.44 25.34
N THR A 75 -4.77 4.81 26.33
CA THR A 75 -3.44 4.26 26.56
C THR A 75 -3.43 3.53 27.90
N ASP A 76 -2.30 2.92 28.24
CA ASP A 76 -2.16 2.15 29.49
C ASP A 76 -2.41 3.02 30.75
N ASP A 77 -2.10 4.31 30.68
CA ASP A 77 -2.10 5.20 31.84
C ASP A 77 -3.23 6.26 31.83
N CYS A 78 -3.70 6.68 30.64
CA CYS A 78 -4.69 7.76 30.52
C CYS A 78 -5.33 7.81 29.12
N LEU A 79 -6.24 8.77 28.90
CA LEU A 79 -6.69 9.10 27.55
C LEU A 79 -5.63 9.91 26.82
N ALA A 80 -5.37 9.54 25.57
CA ALA A 80 -4.55 10.29 24.64
C ALA A 80 -5.39 10.86 23.50
N GLY A 81 -4.91 11.98 22.94
CA GLY A 81 -5.54 12.67 21.83
C GLY A 81 -4.51 13.10 20.79
N LEU A 82 -4.79 12.87 19.52
CA LEU A 82 -4.03 13.40 18.40
C LEU A 82 -4.80 14.55 17.76
N GLU A 83 -4.21 15.74 17.81
CA GLU A 83 -4.66 16.92 17.07
C GLU A 83 -3.92 16.98 15.74
N PHE A 84 -4.60 16.69 14.64
CA PHE A 84 -4.07 16.74 13.28
C PHE A 84 -4.14 18.16 12.71
N VAL A 85 -3.16 18.50 11.87
CA VAL A 85 -3.12 19.81 11.18
C VAL A 85 -4.09 19.85 10.00
N ASP A 86 -4.32 18.71 9.36
CA ASP A 86 -5.18 18.57 8.19
C ASP A 86 -6.29 17.54 8.45
N GLU A 87 -7.54 17.94 8.21
CA GLU A 87 -8.73 17.12 8.48
C GLU A 87 -8.88 15.95 7.49
N ASP A 88 -8.42 16.08 6.25
CA ASP A 88 -8.50 15.02 5.24
C ASP A 88 -7.45 13.93 5.51
N GLU A 89 -6.25 14.33 5.94
CA GLU A 89 -5.22 13.40 6.43
C GLU A 89 -5.69 12.68 7.70
N ALA A 90 -6.31 13.40 8.63
CA ALA A 90 -6.91 12.83 9.84
C ALA A 90 -7.96 11.77 9.48
N GLU A 91 -8.91 12.11 8.61
CA GLU A 91 -9.95 11.19 8.13
C GLU A 91 -9.34 9.93 7.48
N THR A 92 -8.29 10.11 6.68
CA THR A 92 -7.57 9.00 6.05
C THR A 92 -6.87 8.12 7.10
N PHE A 93 -6.28 8.74 8.13
CA PHE A 93 -5.66 8.05 9.25
C PHE A 93 -6.69 7.19 10.01
N TYR A 94 -7.82 7.79 10.40
CA TYR A 94 -8.94 7.13 11.08
C TYR A 94 -9.42 5.90 10.29
N LYS A 95 -9.71 6.08 9.00
CA LYS A 95 -10.17 4.99 8.12
C LYS A 95 -9.18 3.83 8.07
N LYS A 96 -7.87 4.10 7.98
CA LYS A 96 -6.87 3.01 7.95
C LYS A 96 -6.78 2.27 9.28
N LEU A 97 -6.86 2.99 10.39
CA LEU A 97 -6.75 2.40 11.72
C LEU A 97 -7.97 1.54 12.07
N VAL A 98 -9.19 2.03 11.80
CA VAL A 98 -10.42 1.27 12.06
C VAL A 98 -10.53 0.04 11.15
N ASN A 99 -10.15 0.17 9.88
CA ASN A 99 -10.20 -0.96 8.94
C ASN A 99 -9.01 -1.93 9.08
N ARG A 100 -8.16 -1.81 10.10
CA ARG A 100 -6.97 -2.67 10.30
C ARG A 100 -7.30 -4.16 10.39
N ASN A 101 -8.48 -4.51 10.92
CA ASN A 101 -8.94 -5.89 11.07
C ASN A 101 -9.56 -6.47 9.79
N THR A 102 -10.05 -5.62 8.88
CA THR A 102 -10.57 -6.08 7.58
C THR A 102 -9.49 -6.70 6.68
N VAL A 103 -8.22 -6.47 7.02
CA VAL A 103 -7.05 -7.06 6.36
C VAL A 103 -6.77 -8.49 6.85
N LYS A 104 -7.36 -8.93 7.98
CA LYS A 104 -7.16 -10.28 8.55
C LYS A 104 -8.10 -11.37 7.99
N LEU A 105 -9.01 -11.06 7.05
CA LEU A 105 -10.00 -12.01 6.50
C LEU A 105 -9.99 -12.16 4.97
N LYS A 106 -8.86 -11.90 4.30
CA LYS A 106 -8.71 -12.24 2.89
C LYS A 106 -7.50 -13.15 2.68
N ASP A 107 -7.63 -14.34 3.25
CA ASP A 107 -7.09 -15.55 2.66
C ASP A 107 -7.94 -15.90 1.42
N ASP A 108 -7.31 -16.46 0.40
CA ASP A 108 -7.78 -16.57 -0.97
C ASP A 108 -9.14 -17.26 -1.16
N THR A 109 -10.20 -16.49 -1.43
CA THR A 109 -11.36 -17.05 -2.13
C THR A 109 -12.01 -16.02 -3.05
N HIS A 110 -11.80 -16.22 -4.35
CA HIS A 110 -12.60 -15.63 -5.41
C HIS A 110 -14.10 -15.89 -5.15
N SER A 111 -14.84 -14.85 -4.79
CA SER A 111 -16.24 -14.75 -5.20
C SER A 111 -16.58 -13.31 -5.59
N LYS A 112 -16.81 -13.19 -6.89
CA LYS A 112 -17.30 -12.00 -7.58
C LYS A 112 -18.78 -11.88 -7.25
N ALA A 113 -19.18 -10.86 -6.50
CA ALA A 113 -20.57 -10.43 -6.43
C ALA A 113 -20.63 -8.92 -6.26
N ALA A 114 -20.88 -8.24 -7.38
CA ALA A 114 -21.30 -6.86 -7.42
C ALA A 114 -22.72 -6.75 -6.84
N LEU A 115 -23.03 -5.69 -6.09
CA LEU A 115 -24.33 -5.00 -6.11
C LEU A 115 -24.28 -3.70 -5.30
N PHE A 116 -24.01 -2.60 -6.01
CA PHE A 116 -24.39 -1.24 -5.61
C PHE A 116 -25.80 -0.95 -6.13
N GLY A 117 -26.73 -0.58 -5.24
CA GLY A 117 -28.03 0.03 -5.58
C GLY A 117 -27.97 1.56 -5.47
N LYS A 118 -28.53 2.27 -6.46
CA LYS A 118 -28.43 3.73 -6.72
C LYS A 118 -29.61 4.55 -6.18
N THR A 119 -29.40 5.87 -6.01
CA THR A 119 -30.33 6.95 -6.45
C THR A 119 -29.58 8.28 -6.70
N GLN A 120 -29.23 8.65 -7.95
CA GLN A 120 -29.82 9.62 -8.91
C GLN A 120 -29.58 11.15 -8.69
N LYS A 121 -28.84 11.82 -9.61
CA LYS A 121 -29.39 12.81 -10.58
C LYS A 121 -28.40 13.23 -11.70
N LYS A 122 -29.01 13.49 -12.87
CA LYS A 122 -28.56 13.78 -14.26
C LYS A 122 -27.42 14.79 -14.52
N THR A 123 -26.54 14.45 -15.48
CA THR A 123 -26.27 15.21 -16.74
C THR A 123 -25.91 14.22 -17.86
N LYS A 124 -26.18 14.61 -19.11
CA LYS A 124 -26.39 13.75 -20.28
C LYS A 124 -25.11 13.67 -21.12
N VAL A 125 -24.49 12.48 -21.23
CA VAL A 125 -23.52 12.14 -22.28
C VAL A 125 -24.07 10.92 -23.02
N ASP A 126 -24.26 11.07 -24.33
CA ASP A 126 -24.89 10.08 -25.20
C ASP A 126 -23.89 8.98 -25.60
N LYS A 127 -24.36 7.74 -25.65
CA LYS A 127 -23.54 6.50 -25.61
C LYS A 127 -22.93 6.11 -26.97
N ASN A 128 -22.94 7.01 -27.95
CA ASN A 128 -22.26 6.84 -29.23
C ASN A 128 -20.97 7.67 -29.38
N GLN A 129 -20.49 8.33 -28.31
CA GLN A 129 -19.25 9.14 -28.34
C GLN A 129 -18.02 8.49 -27.68
N ILE A 130 -18.16 7.31 -27.10
CA ILE A 130 -16.99 6.55 -26.61
C ILE A 130 -16.76 5.42 -27.60
N GLY A 131 -15.92 5.66 -28.60
CA GLY A 131 -15.48 4.64 -29.55
C GLY A 131 -14.89 3.44 -28.81
N MET A 132 -15.14 2.24 -29.35
CA MET A 132 -14.55 1.00 -28.84
C MET A 132 -13.02 1.13 -28.83
N PRO A 133 -12.31 0.77 -27.74
CA PRO A 133 -10.88 0.58 -27.85
C PRO A 133 -10.64 -0.57 -28.84
N ALA A 134 -10.11 -0.24 -30.01
CA ALA A 134 -9.45 -1.20 -30.87
C ALA A 134 -8.03 -1.43 -30.32
N ASP A 135 -7.56 -2.68 -30.39
CA ASP A 135 -6.25 -3.18 -29.92
C ASP A 135 -6.05 -3.46 -28.42
N PHE A 136 -6.99 -4.17 -27.80
CA PHE A 136 -6.67 -4.94 -26.59
C PHE A 136 -6.03 -6.29 -26.97
N ARG A 137 -4.70 -6.34 -27.04
CA ARG A 137 -3.96 -7.61 -27.20
C ARG A 137 -3.97 -8.38 -25.87
N HIS A 138 -4.70 -9.50 -25.85
CA HIS A 138 -4.65 -10.45 -24.75
C HIS A 138 -3.35 -11.24 -24.84
N VAL A 139 -2.34 -10.85 -24.07
CA VAL A 139 -1.09 -11.61 -23.97
C VAL A 139 -1.22 -12.58 -22.80
N GLY A 140 -1.61 -13.83 -23.13
CA GLY A 140 -1.47 -15.08 -22.36
C GLY A 140 -1.55 -15.07 -20.83
N HIS A 141 -2.50 -15.83 -20.29
CA HIS A 141 -2.57 -16.20 -18.87
C HIS A 141 -1.33 -17.01 -18.46
N ILE A 142 -0.43 -16.41 -17.67
CA ILE A 142 0.69 -17.11 -17.04
C ILE A 142 0.17 -17.70 -15.73
N GLY A 143 0.21 -19.03 -15.61
CA GLY A 143 -0.27 -19.76 -14.43
C GLY A 143 0.89 -20.40 -13.67
N TYR A 144 0.92 -20.18 -12.36
CA TYR A 144 1.81 -20.86 -11.43
C TYR A 144 1.18 -22.19 -10.98
N THR A 145 1.93 -23.30 -11.04
CA THR A 145 1.51 -24.60 -10.45
C THR A 145 2.57 -25.10 -9.46
N PRO A 146 2.21 -25.41 -8.20
CA PRO A 146 3.16 -25.88 -7.19
C PRO A 146 3.85 -27.18 -7.64
N GLY A 147 5.19 -27.20 -7.55
CA GLY A 147 6.03 -28.37 -7.89
C GLY A 147 6.56 -28.40 -9.33
N LYS A 148 6.07 -27.55 -10.24
CA LYS A 148 6.58 -27.45 -11.63
C LYS A 148 7.04 -26.05 -12.04
N GLY A 149 6.88 -25.06 -11.16
CA GLY A 149 7.24 -23.67 -11.45
C GLY A 149 6.33 -23.02 -12.50
N PHE A 150 6.74 -21.84 -12.98
CA PHE A 150 6.02 -21.07 -14.00
C PHE A 150 6.07 -21.78 -15.35
N ARG A 151 4.91 -22.15 -15.90
CA ARG A 151 4.82 -22.62 -17.28
C ARG A 151 4.08 -21.58 -18.11
N VAL A 152 4.85 -20.82 -18.91
CA VAL A 152 4.29 -19.94 -19.93
C VAL A 152 3.71 -20.84 -21.02
N GLN A 153 2.40 -21.04 -20.99
CA GLN A 153 1.69 -21.73 -22.08
C GLN A 153 1.50 -20.77 -23.26
N ASN A 154 2.57 -20.09 -23.68
CA ASN A 154 2.63 -19.35 -24.93
C ASN A 154 4.09 -19.29 -25.36
N ASN A 155 4.39 -20.09 -26.38
CA ASN A 155 5.72 -20.32 -26.92
C ASN A 155 6.15 -19.11 -27.73
N ASP A 156 6.74 -18.12 -27.05
CA ASP A 156 7.41 -16.99 -27.71
C ASP A 156 8.92 -17.15 -27.48
N PRO A 157 9.70 -17.56 -28.49
CA PRO A 157 11.13 -17.85 -28.37
C PRO A 157 11.96 -16.70 -27.79
N GLU A 158 11.51 -15.46 -28.03
CA GLU A 158 12.18 -14.24 -27.59
C GLU A 158 12.06 -14.05 -26.06
N LYS A 159 10.99 -14.54 -25.43
CA LYS A 159 10.82 -14.45 -23.97
C LYS A 159 11.73 -15.42 -23.23
N SER A 160 11.87 -16.65 -23.74
CA SER A 160 12.81 -17.62 -23.14
C SER A 160 14.26 -17.13 -23.15
N ALA A 161 14.68 -16.44 -24.21
CA ALA A 161 16.04 -15.91 -24.31
C ALA A 161 16.34 -14.84 -23.25
N ILE A 162 15.35 -14.01 -22.91
CA ILE A 162 15.47 -12.99 -21.86
C ILE A 162 15.56 -13.64 -20.47
N PHE A 163 14.77 -14.70 -20.22
CA PHE A 163 14.86 -15.45 -18.96
C PHE A 163 16.22 -16.14 -18.80
N ASP A 164 16.78 -16.70 -19.87
CA ASP A 164 18.12 -17.30 -19.83
C ASP A 164 19.21 -16.26 -19.58
N GLN A 165 19.10 -15.05 -20.15
CA GLN A 165 20.01 -13.93 -19.87
C GLN A 165 19.96 -13.46 -18.42
N LEU A 166 18.77 -13.32 -17.83
CA LEU A 166 18.63 -12.87 -16.44
C LEU A 166 19.24 -13.88 -15.46
N LYS A 167 19.12 -15.17 -15.77
CA LYS A 167 19.74 -16.26 -15.01
C LYS A 167 21.27 -16.26 -15.14
N GLU A 168 21.80 -15.98 -16.33
CA GLU A 168 23.25 -15.89 -16.58
C GLU A 168 23.89 -14.68 -15.89
N LEU A 169 23.13 -13.58 -15.73
CA LEU A 169 23.51 -12.41 -14.94
C LEU A 169 23.42 -12.62 -13.41
N GLY A 170 23.06 -13.84 -12.97
CA GLY A 170 23.05 -14.23 -11.56
C GLY A 170 21.78 -13.86 -10.80
N ILE A 171 20.72 -13.43 -11.50
CA ILE A 171 19.43 -13.09 -10.88
C ILE A 171 18.65 -14.38 -10.68
N THR A 172 18.27 -14.66 -9.43
CA THR A 172 17.60 -15.91 -9.08
C THR A 172 16.12 -15.90 -9.51
N PRO A 173 15.52 -17.08 -9.79
CA PRO A 173 14.10 -17.18 -10.14
C PRO A 173 13.18 -16.57 -9.07
N GLU A 174 13.57 -16.66 -7.80
CA GLU A 174 12.84 -16.05 -6.68
C GLU A 174 12.89 -14.51 -6.69
N GLU A 175 14.02 -13.89 -7.05
CA GLU A 175 14.13 -12.42 -7.14
C GLU A 175 13.37 -11.85 -8.35
N ILE A 176 13.30 -12.62 -9.43
CA ILE A 176 12.46 -12.30 -10.59
C ILE A 176 10.98 -12.33 -10.18
N ALA A 177 10.58 -13.32 -9.37
CA ALA A 177 9.20 -13.46 -8.88
C ALA A 177 8.77 -12.35 -7.90
N GLN A 178 9.71 -11.80 -7.12
CA GLN A 178 9.40 -10.70 -6.19
C GLN A 178 9.30 -9.34 -6.89
N ASN A 179 9.91 -9.19 -8.06
CA ASN A 179 10.00 -7.92 -8.80
C ASN A 179 9.37 -8.00 -10.19
N GLU A 180 8.39 -8.89 -10.40
CA GLU A 180 7.75 -9.13 -11.71
C GLU A 180 7.17 -7.85 -12.33
N ASP A 181 6.52 -7.01 -11.52
CA ASP A 181 5.91 -5.75 -12.00
C ASP A 181 6.96 -4.77 -12.55
N PHE A 182 8.16 -4.76 -11.94
CA PHE A 182 9.26 -3.91 -12.38
C PHE A 182 9.89 -4.42 -13.68
N ILE A 183 10.07 -5.73 -13.79
CA ILE A 183 10.63 -6.37 -14.98
C ILE A 183 9.67 -6.22 -16.17
N GLN A 184 8.35 -6.32 -15.93
CA GLN A 184 7.33 -6.03 -16.93
C GLN A 184 7.40 -4.58 -17.43
N GLY A 185 7.52 -3.61 -16.52
CA GLY A 185 7.71 -2.20 -16.88
C GLY A 185 9.00 -1.95 -17.66
N PHE A 186 10.10 -2.58 -17.26
CA PHE A 186 11.39 -2.48 -17.93
C PHE A 186 11.35 -3.06 -19.35
N LEU A 187 10.78 -4.25 -19.55
CA LEU A 187 10.60 -4.82 -20.90
C LEU A 187 9.70 -3.93 -21.76
N GLN A 188 8.57 -3.47 -21.22
CA GLN A 188 7.62 -2.62 -21.95
C GLN A 188 8.25 -1.29 -22.39
N GLN A 189 9.19 -0.75 -21.59
CA GLN A 189 9.89 0.50 -21.85
C GLN A 189 11.12 0.32 -22.76
N HIS A 190 11.73 -0.87 -22.78
CA HIS A 190 12.89 -1.21 -23.61
C HIS A 190 12.54 -1.95 -24.92
N ASP A 191 11.25 -2.25 -25.18
CA ASP A 191 10.76 -2.85 -26.44
C ASP A 191 10.79 -1.88 -27.65
N SER A 192 11.65 -0.86 -27.62
CA SER A 192 11.82 0.12 -28.70
C SER A 192 13.27 0.31 -29.16
N THR A 193 14.25 -0.43 -28.62
CA THR A 193 15.67 -0.28 -29.01
C THR A 193 16.47 -1.58 -29.13
N ALA A 194 15.86 -2.70 -29.52
CA ALA A 194 16.61 -3.91 -29.89
C ALA A 194 16.50 -4.23 -31.39
N SER A 195 16.59 -3.21 -32.24
CA SER A 195 16.93 -3.36 -33.65
C SER A 195 18.21 -2.60 -33.98
N SER A 196 19.34 -2.93 -33.32
CA SER A 196 20.70 -2.79 -33.87
C SER A 196 21.78 -2.96 -32.79
N SER A 197 22.39 -4.14 -32.69
CA SER A 197 23.83 -4.27 -32.41
C SER A 197 24.28 -5.73 -32.55
N THR A 198 24.37 -6.21 -33.79
CA THR A 198 25.38 -7.24 -34.10
C THR A 198 26.77 -6.62 -33.87
N PRO A 199 27.69 -7.25 -33.12
CA PRO A 199 29.07 -6.80 -33.08
C PRO A 199 29.71 -7.00 -34.47
N PRO A 200 30.56 -6.08 -34.97
CA PRO A 200 31.25 -6.28 -36.23
C PRO A 200 32.27 -7.43 -36.11
N PRO A 201 32.53 -8.18 -37.20
CA PRO A 201 33.49 -9.28 -37.18
C PRO A 201 34.93 -8.74 -36.96
N PRO A 202 35.79 -9.51 -36.26
CA PRO A 202 37.18 -9.09 -36.01
C PRO A 202 38.05 -9.14 -37.28
N PRO A 203 39.15 -8.36 -37.33
CA PRO A 203 40.09 -8.31 -38.47
C PRO A 203 40.94 -9.57 -38.63
#